data_AF-A0A920ANV7-F1
#
_entry.id   AF-A0A920ANV7-F1
#
_cell.length_a   1.000
_cell.length_b   1.000
_cell.length_c   1.000
_cell.angle_alpha   90.00
_cell.angle_beta   90.00
_cell.angle_gamma   90.00
#
_symmetry.space_group_name_H-M   'P 1'
#
loop_
_entity.id
_entity.type
_entity.pdbx_description
1 polymer ?
#
loop_
_entity_poly.entity_id
_entity_poly.type
_entity_poly.pdbx_seq_one_letter_code
_entity_poly.pdbx_strand_id
1 'polypeptide(L)' 'MNVLNRNTVQADSYTERILQFGEGNFLRAFANWMIHEMNHQANFDAGAVLFNQ' A
#
# COMPACT_ATOMS: atom_id res chain seq x y z
N MET A 1 -3.14 26.31 -2.40
CA MET A 1 -2.93 24.90 -2.79
C MET A 1 -1.93 24.30 -1.82
N ASN A 2 -2.30 23.24 -1.09
CA ASN A 2 -1.34 22.48 -0.30
C ASN A 2 -0.64 21.47 -1.19
N VAL A 3 0.67 21.31 -0.98
CA VAL A 3 1.49 20.33 -1.70
C VAL A 3 1.10 18.93 -1.22
N LEU A 4 0.71 18.04 -2.13
CA LEU A 4 0.40 16.64 -1.80
C LEU A 4 1.71 15.87 -1.60
N ASN A 5 2.17 15.78 -0.35
CA ASN A 5 3.34 14.99 0.02
C ASN A 5 3.09 14.18 1.30
N ARG A 6 3.93 13.18 1.58
CA ARG A 6 3.78 12.30 2.76
C ARG A 6 4.04 13.00 4.10
N ASN A 7 4.61 14.21 4.10
CA ASN A 7 4.87 14.99 5.31
C ASN A 7 3.67 15.88 5.68
N THR A 8 2.77 16.14 4.73
CA THR A 8 1.58 16.99 4.91
C THR A 8 0.30 16.20 5.11
N VAL A 9 0.34 14.88 4.89
CA VAL A 9 -0.81 14.00 5.00
C VAL A 9 -0.46 12.87 5.95
N GLN A 10 -1.31 12.63 6.95
CA GLN A 10 -1.15 11.50 7.85
C GLN A 10 -1.63 10.24 7.12
N ALA A 11 -0.70 9.32 6.86
CA ALA A 11 -0.96 8.05 6.19
C ALA A 11 -0.82 6.90 7.19
N ASP A 12 -1.68 5.89 7.05
CA ASP A 12 -1.61 4.70 7.90
C ASP A 12 -0.34 3.88 7.61
N SER A 13 0.29 3.40 8.66
CA SER A 13 1.38 2.42 8.57
C SER A 13 0.85 1.02 8.85
N TYR A 14 1.14 0.07 7.97
CA TYR A 14 0.76 -1.34 8.12
C TYR A 14 1.99 -2.22 8.24
N THR A 15 1.86 -3.34 8.95
CA THR A 15 2.93 -4.33 9.09
C THR A 15 3.28 -4.93 7.72
N GLU A 16 4.56 -4.96 7.35
CA GLU A 16 5.04 -5.55 6.10
C GLU A 16 4.77 -7.06 6.08
N ARG A 17 3.85 -7.51 5.22
CA ARG A 17 3.44 -8.93 5.13
C ARG A 17 3.40 -9.47 3.71
N ILE A 18 3.41 -8.59 2.71
CA ILE A 18 3.30 -8.94 1.30
C ILE A 18 4.57 -8.47 0.59
N LEU A 19 5.27 -9.40 -0.06
CA LEU A 19 6.41 -9.09 -0.91
C LEU A 19 5.96 -9.09 -2.37
N GLN A 20 5.98 -7.93 -3.01
CA GLN A 20 5.63 -7.78 -4.42
C GLN A 20 6.88 -7.85 -5.30
N PHE A 21 6.83 -8.72 -6.30
CA PHE A 21 7.79 -8.74 -7.40
C PHE A 21 7.19 -8.03 -8.61
N GLY A 22 7.97 -7.14 -9.22
CA GLY A 22 7.58 -6.39 -10.41
C GLY A 22 6.91 -5.04 -10.10
N GLU A 23 7.36 -4.00 -10.80
CA GLU A 23 6.98 -2.60 -10.56
C GLU A 23 5.73 -2.12 -11.31
N GLY A 24 5.05 -3.01 -12.04
CA GLY A 24 3.98 -2.64 -12.95
C GLY A 24 2.80 -1.93 -12.27
N ASN A 25 2.26 -0.92 -12.95
CA ASN A 25 1.06 -0.17 -12.52
C ASN A 25 -0.16 -1.07 -12.31
N PHE A 26 -0.26 -2.19 -13.01
CA PHE A 26 -1.36 -3.12 -12.89
C PHE A 26 -1.49 -3.69 -11.47
N LEU A 27 -0.42 -4.32 -10.96
CA LEU A 27 -0.42 -4.90 -9.62
C LEU A 27 -0.60 -3.83 -8.55
N ARG A 28 0.02 -2.66 -8.75
CA ARG A 28 -0.13 -1.53 -7.82
C ARG A 28 -1.58 -1.03 -7.75
N ALA A 29 -2.30 -0.98 -8.87
CA ALA A 29 -3.69 -0.54 -8.86
C ALA A 29 -4.63 -1.60 -8.28
N PHE A 30 -4.50 -2.86 -8.72
CA PHE A 30 -5.41 -3.93 -8.30
C PHE A 30 -5.13 -4.47 -6.91
N ALA A 31 -3.88 -4.86 -6.63
CA ALA A 31 -3.54 -5.50 -5.36
C ALA A 31 -3.63 -4.52 -4.19
N ASN A 32 -3.17 -3.27 -4.37
CA ASN A 32 -3.25 -2.29 -3.27
C ASN A 32 -4.70 -1.97 -2.88
N TRP A 33 -5.63 -1.90 -3.85
CA TRP A 33 -7.04 -1.69 -3.51
C TRP A 33 -7.61 -2.85 -2.70
N MET A 34 -7.35 -4.10 -3.11
CA MET A 34 -7.80 -5.27 -2.35
C MET A 34 -7.21 -5.31 -0.93
N ILE A 35 -5.92 -5.03 -0.79
CA ILE A 35 -5.23 -4.98 0.51
C ILE A 35 -5.81 -3.85 1.38
N HIS A 36 -6.07 -2.68 0.80
CA HIS A 36 -6.70 -1.56 1.50
C HIS A 36 -8.08 -1.93 2.04
N GLU A 37 -8.91 -2.56 1.20
CA GLU A 37 -10.25 -2.99 1.61
C GLU A 37 -10.19 -4.04 2.72
N MET A 38 -9.24 -4.99 2.66
CA MET A 38 -9.03 -5.98 3.71
C MET A 38 -8.54 -5.35 5.02
N ASN A 39 -7.65 -4.36 4.95
CA ASN A 39 -7.21 -3.63 6.13
C ASN A 39 -8.38 -2.87 6.77
N HIS A 40 -9.25 -2.26 5.96
CA HIS A 40 -10.38 -1.48 6.44
C HIS A 40 -11.53 -2.34 7.01
N GLN A 41 -11.92 -3.41 6.32
CA GLN A 41 -13.08 -4.22 6.72
C GLN A 41 -12.73 -5.32 7.73
N ALA A 42 -11.54 -5.91 7.63
CA ALA A 42 -11.17 -7.11 8.37
C ALA A 42 -10.01 -6.89 9.36
N ASN A 43 -9.54 -5.65 9.53
CA ASN A 43 -8.39 -5.30 10.35
C ASN A 43 -7.16 -6.19 10.04
N PHE A 44 -6.93 -6.42 8.74
CA PHE A 44 -5.95 -7.39 8.26
C PHE A 44 -4.49 -7.00 8.56
N ASP A 45 -4.21 -5.69 8.69
CA ASP A 45 -2.88 -5.11 8.98
C ASP A 45 -1.77 -5.66 8.06
N ALA A 46 -1.96 -5.51 6.76
CA ALA A 46 -0.98 -5.92 5.76
C ALA A 46 -0.49 -4.74 4.92
N GLY A 47 0.81 -4.49 4.98
CA GLY A 47 1.59 -3.65 4.08
C GLY A 47 2.27 -4.49 3.01
N ALA A 48 2.40 -3.90 1.81
CA ALA A 48 3.12 -4.50 0.69
C ALA A 48 4.46 -3.78 0.45
N VAL A 49 5.53 -4.56 0.39
CA VAL A 49 6.89 -4.10 0.09
C VAL A 49 7.25 -4.56 -1.32
N LEU A 50 7.72 -3.63 -2.13
CA LEU A 50 8.20 -3.92 -3.47
C LEU A 50 9.66 -4.38 -3.40
N PHE A 51 9.95 -5.47 -4.08
CA PHE A 51 11.31 -5.93 -4.32
C PHE A 51 11.64 -5.85 -5.81
N ASN A 52 12.66 -5.04 -6.11
CA ASN A 52 13.23 -4.82 -7.43
C ASN A 52 14.73 -5.13 -7.36
N GLN A 53 15.18 -6.07 -8.21
CA GLN A 53 16.58 -6.39 -8.45
C GLN A 53 17.01 -5.86 -9.81
#